data_AF-J9EQU5-F1
#
_entry.id   AF-J9EQU5-F1
#
_cell.length_a   1.000
_cell.length_b   1.000
_cell.length_c   1.000
_cell.angle_alpha   90.00
_cell.angle_beta   90.00
_cell.angle_gamma   90.00
#
_symmetry.space_group_name_H-M   'P 1'
#
loop_
_entity.id
_entity.type
_entity.pdbx_description
1 polymer ?
#
loop_
_entity_poly.entity_id
_entity_poly.type
_entity_poly.pdbx_seq_one_letter_code
_entity_poly.pdbx_strand_id
1 'polypeptide(L)'
;MAGIKHRSGLLRKHLLAMKENVKKTENGKIIGISKRIHQYHIEALLKKLSNLLEIFNTAQLDYRTEVAKRIKRQLDIAGEYVTEDEINTMIDSKSSEIFNRHVRSSQLKSAFDDASLRHNEILNLETNIKELSDLYNDMNFLIHAQGERVDRIDRNVNDAFNYVTAGSQQAQVTVQCRQAMVNKSYIVVLDVS
;
A
#
# COMPACT_ATOMS: atom_id res chain seq x y z
N MET A 1 -11.10 -5.66 -13.31
CA MET A 1 -10.56 -5.89 -11.94
C MET A 1 -9.45 -6.94 -11.86
N ALA A 2 -9.41 -7.96 -12.74
CA ALA A 2 -8.30 -8.92 -12.82
C ALA A 2 -6.90 -8.27 -12.91
N GLY A 3 -6.81 -7.07 -13.50
CA GLY A 3 -5.57 -6.29 -13.58
C GLY A 3 -5.04 -5.76 -12.23
N ILE A 4 -5.90 -5.31 -11.31
CA ILE A 4 -5.46 -4.81 -9.99
C ILE A 4 -4.98 -6.00 -9.15
N LYS A 5 -5.74 -7.10 -9.13
CA LYS A 5 -5.34 -8.37 -8.51
C LYS A 5 -3.99 -8.87 -9.03
N HIS A 6 -3.84 -8.98 -10.34
CA HIS A 6 -2.62 -9.47 -10.97
C HIS A 6 -1.42 -8.57 -10.63
N ARG A 7 -1.59 -7.25 -10.70
CA ARG A 7 -0.54 -6.28 -10.38
C ARG A 7 -0.17 -6.29 -8.90
N SER A 8 -1.15 -6.34 -8.00
CA SER A 8 -0.92 -6.42 -6.55
C SER A 8 -0.26 -7.75 -6.15
N GLY A 9 -0.67 -8.87 -6.76
CA GLY A 9 -0.03 -10.17 -6.57
C GLY A 9 1.41 -10.23 -7.12
N LEU A 10 1.67 -9.59 -8.27
CA LEU A 10 3.03 -9.42 -8.81
C LEU A 10 3.89 -8.55 -7.90
N LEU A 11 3.36 -7.39 -7.46
CA LEU A 11 4.04 -6.50 -6.52
C LEU A 11 4.42 -7.23 -5.24
N ARG A 12 3.51 -8.04 -4.68
CA ARG A 12 3.80 -8.91 -3.54
C ARG A 12 4.96 -9.87 -3.82
N LYS A 13 4.92 -10.59 -4.94
CA LYS A 13 6.00 -11.53 -5.33
C LYS A 13 7.35 -10.82 -5.45
N HIS A 14 7.39 -9.65 -6.10
CA HIS A 14 8.60 -8.86 -6.24
C HIS A 14 9.12 -8.34 -4.89
N LEU A 15 8.24 -7.87 -4.00
CA LEU A 15 8.62 -7.40 -2.67
C LEU A 15 9.18 -8.54 -1.79
N LEU A 16 8.60 -9.73 -1.87
CA LEU A 16 9.11 -10.92 -1.17
C LEU A 16 10.48 -11.34 -1.70
N ALA A 17 10.66 -11.38 -3.01
CA ALA A 17 11.95 -11.70 -3.63
C ALA A 17 13.02 -10.67 -3.25
N MET A 18 12.68 -9.37 -3.26
CA MET A 18 13.59 -8.31 -2.86
C MET A 18 13.99 -8.42 -1.37
N LYS A 19 13.04 -8.78 -0.49
CA LYS A 19 13.31 -9.04 0.93
C LYS A 19 14.23 -10.24 1.16
N GLU A 20 14.03 -11.32 0.40
CA GLU A 20 14.87 -12.52 0.49
C GLU A 20 16.30 -12.25 -0.02
N ASN A 21 16.44 -11.51 -1.12
CA ASN A 21 17.74 -11.11 -1.66
C ASN A 21 18.53 -10.28 -0.64
N VAL A 22 17.88 -9.31 0.01
CA VAL A 22 18.47 -8.49 1.08
C VAL A 22 18.91 -9.33 2.29
N LYS A 23 18.20 -10.42 2.63
CA LYS A 23 18.63 -11.34 3.69
C LYS A 23 19.88 -12.14 3.31
N LYS A 24 20.00 -12.54 2.04
CA LYS A 24 21.12 -13.37 1.54
C LYS A 24 22.44 -12.60 1.39
N THR A 25 22.43 -11.28 1.25
CA THR A 25 23.65 -10.47 1.04
C THR A 25 24.49 -10.20 2.31
N GLU A 26 24.61 -11.16 3.24
CA GLU A 26 25.50 -11.03 4.40
C GLU A 26 26.92 -11.42 4.00
N ASN A 27 27.85 -10.45 3.88
CA ASN A 27 29.31 -10.58 4.13
C ASN A 27 30.18 -9.40 3.66
N GLY A 28 29.83 -8.12 3.95
CA GLY A 28 30.76 -7.01 3.69
C GLY A 28 30.34 -5.64 4.24
N LYS A 29 31.29 -4.84 4.75
CA LYS A 29 31.03 -3.51 5.35
C LYS A 29 30.38 -2.51 4.37
N ILE A 30 30.80 -2.50 3.10
CA ILE A 30 30.24 -1.63 2.05
C ILE A 30 28.82 -2.08 1.65
N ILE A 31 28.54 -3.37 1.78
CA ILE A 31 27.23 -3.99 1.52
C ILE A 31 26.19 -3.54 2.57
N GLY A 32 26.63 -3.15 3.78
CA GLY A 32 25.75 -2.69 4.85
C GLY A 32 24.95 -1.43 4.53
N ILE A 33 25.52 -0.45 3.82
CA ILE A 33 24.84 0.80 3.45
C ILE A 33 23.80 0.53 2.35
N SER A 34 24.20 -0.17 1.28
CA SER A 34 23.27 -0.55 0.20
C SER A 34 22.12 -1.44 0.70
N LYS A 35 22.41 -2.38 1.62
CA LYS A 35 21.40 -3.21 2.30
C LYS A 35 20.36 -2.36 3.03
N ARG A 36 20.79 -1.31 3.75
CA ARG A 36 19.90 -0.39 4.47
C ARG A 36 19.01 0.43 3.54
N ILE A 37 19.58 0.95 2.46
CA ILE A 37 18.83 1.71 1.45
C ILE A 37 17.76 0.82 0.80
N HIS A 38 18.11 -0.42 0.45
CA HIS A 38 17.14 -1.38 -0.09
C HIS A 38 16.05 -1.75 0.93
N GLN A 39 16.38 -1.93 2.21
CA GLN A 39 15.39 -2.16 3.26
C GLN A 39 14.39 -1.01 3.37
N TYR A 40 14.89 0.23 3.41
CA TYR A 40 14.03 1.42 3.44
C TYR A 40 13.09 1.48 2.22
N HIS A 41 13.60 1.21 1.02
CA HIS A 41 12.78 1.19 -0.19
C HIS A 41 11.68 0.12 -0.14
N ILE A 42 12.01 -1.11 0.28
CA ILE A 42 11.04 -2.20 0.42
C ILE A 42 9.93 -1.80 1.39
N GLU A 43 10.29 -1.20 2.53
CA GLU A 43 9.32 -0.79 3.54
C GLU A 43 8.42 0.36 3.08
N ALA A 44 9.01 1.40 2.49
CA ALA A 44 8.25 2.52 1.93
C ALA A 44 7.23 2.04 0.89
N LEU A 45 7.63 1.07 0.04
CA LEU A 45 6.73 0.44 -0.94
C LEU A 45 5.64 -0.40 -0.28
N LEU A 46 5.96 -1.18 0.76
CA LEU A 46 4.97 -1.97 1.51
C LEU A 46 3.92 -1.07 2.17
N LYS A 47 4.35 0.01 2.83
CA LYS A 47 3.45 0.98 3.47
C LYS A 47 2.55 1.66 2.44
N LYS A 48 3.11 2.10 1.32
CA LYS A 48 2.33 2.73 0.23
C LYS A 48 1.31 1.76 -0.36
N LEU A 49 1.67 0.50 -0.57
CA LEU A 49 0.75 -0.51 -1.08
C LEU A 49 -0.34 -0.84 -0.04
N SER A 50 -0.01 -0.88 1.26
CA SER A 50 -1.01 -1.06 2.33
C SER A 50 -2.08 0.04 2.31
N ASN A 51 -1.65 1.31 2.27
CA ASN A 51 -2.56 2.46 2.18
C ASN A 51 -3.44 2.41 0.92
N LEU A 52 -2.90 1.97 -0.22
CA LEU A 52 -3.68 1.82 -1.45
C LEU A 52 -4.73 0.72 -1.33
N LEU A 53 -4.41 -0.40 -0.67
CA LEU A 53 -5.37 -1.47 -0.42
C LEU A 53 -6.49 -1.01 0.52
N GLU A 54 -6.17 -0.20 1.53
CA GLU A 54 -7.16 0.39 2.44
C GLU A 54 -8.13 1.32 1.69
N ILE A 55 -7.61 2.28 0.92
CA ILE A 55 -8.44 3.19 0.10
C ILE A 55 -9.33 2.39 -0.86
N PHE A 56 -8.78 1.35 -1.47
CA PHE A 56 -9.53 0.50 -2.39
C PHE A 56 -10.64 -0.27 -1.68
N ASN A 57 -10.37 -0.82 -0.49
CA ASN A 57 -11.38 -1.50 0.32
C ASN A 57 -12.53 -0.55 0.69
N THR A 58 -12.22 0.67 1.14
CA THR A 58 -13.23 1.71 1.40
C THR A 58 -14.09 1.98 0.16
N ALA A 59 -13.46 2.20 -1.00
CA ALA A 59 -14.19 2.42 -2.25
C ALA A 59 -15.09 1.24 -2.66
N GLN A 60 -14.69 0.00 -2.36
CA GLN A 60 -15.53 -1.17 -2.60
C GLN A 60 -16.71 -1.24 -1.61
N LEU A 61 -16.52 -0.90 -0.33
CA LEU A 61 -17.62 -0.83 0.64
C LEU A 61 -18.65 0.24 0.27
N ASP A 62 -18.17 1.39 -0.20
CA ASP A 62 -19.03 2.46 -0.72
C ASP A 62 -19.84 1.98 -1.94
N TYR A 63 -19.17 1.31 -2.88
CA TYR A 63 -19.84 0.73 -4.05
C TYR A 63 -20.90 -0.31 -3.65
N ARG A 64 -20.62 -1.20 -2.67
CA ARG A 64 -21.61 -2.15 -2.14
C ARG A 64 -22.85 -1.42 -1.63
N THR A 65 -22.65 -0.36 -0.86
CA THR A 65 -23.73 0.45 -0.29
C THR A 65 -24.59 1.10 -1.38
N GLU A 66 -23.96 1.63 -2.43
CA GLU A 66 -24.67 2.24 -3.56
C GLU A 66 -25.44 1.22 -4.41
N VAL A 67 -24.90 0.00 -4.61
CA VAL A 67 -25.63 -1.05 -5.32
C VAL A 67 -26.81 -1.56 -4.49
N ALA A 68 -26.67 -1.70 -3.17
CA ALA A 68 -27.78 -2.07 -2.29
C ALA A 68 -28.95 -1.07 -2.37
N LYS A 69 -28.65 0.24 -2.35
CA LYS A 69 -29.66 1.30 -2.56
C LYS A 69 -30.36 1.17 -3.92
N ARG A 70 -29.64 0.82 -4.98
CA ARG A 70 -30.21 0.61 -6.32
C ARG A 70 -31.14 -0.59 -6.36
N ILE A 71 -30.75 -1.72 -5.75
CA ILE A 71 -31.60 -2.92 -5.66
C ILE A 71 -32.90 -2.59 -4.94
N LYS A 72 -32.83 -1.91 -3.79
CA LYS A 72 -34.01 -1.44 -3.05
C LYS A 72 -34.93 -0.61 -3.93
N ARG A 73 -34.39 0.38 -4.64
CA ARG A 73 -35.17 1.23 -5.56
C ARG A 73 -35.83 0.42 -6.69
N GLN A 74 -35.16 -0.59 -7.25
CA GLN A 74 -35.76 -1.43 -8.30
C GLN A 74 -36.90 -2.29 -7.76
N LEU A 75 -36.79 -2.78 -6.53
CA LEU A 75 -37.86 -3.53 -5.85
C LEU A 75 -39.05 -2.63 -5.50
N ASP A 76 -38.79 -1.41 -5.01
CA ASP A 76 -39.84 -0.41 -4.75
C ASP A 76 -40.63 -0.07 -6.02
N ILE A 77 -39.94 0.09 -7.17
CA ILE A 77 -40.57 0.30 -8.49
C ILE A 77 -41.42 -0.92 -8.89
N ALA A 78 -40.97 -2.12 -8.52
CA ALA A 78 -41.69 -3.35 -8.80
C ALA A 78 -42.90 -3.58 -7.86
N GLY A 79 -43.13 -2.68 -6.89
CA GLY A 79 -44.20 -2.78 -5.91
C GLY A 79 -43.89 -3.72 -4.75
N GLU A 80 -42.63 -4.13 -4.59
CA GLU A 80 -42.14 -4.89 -3.45
C GLU A 80 -41.46 -3.94 -2.46
N TYR A 81 -42.17 -3.62 -1.38
CA TYR A 81 -41.61 -2.82 -0.29
C TYR A 81 -40.76 -3.69 0.61
N VAL A 82 -39.45 -3.55 0.49
CA VAL A 82 -38.46 -4.34 1.23
C VAL A 82 -37.69 -3.44 2.18
N THR A 83 -37.56 -3.87 3.43
CA THR A 83 -36.79 -3.15 4.45
C THR A 83 -35.28 -3.21 4.17
N GLU A 84 -34.49 -2.32 4.76
CA GLU A 84 -33.03 -2.35 4.55
C GLU A 84 -32.39 -3.65 5.07
N ASP A 85 -32.90 -4.18 6.18
CA ASP A 85 -32.44 -5.45 6.74
C ASP A 85 -32.77 -6.63 5.81
N GLU A 86 -33.96 -6.62 5.19
CA GLU A 86 -34.32 -7.62 4.19
C GLU A 86 -33.47 -7.49 2.93
N ILE A 87 -33.16 -6.28 2.46
CA ILE A 87 -32.23 -6.08 1.33
C ILE A 87 -30.84 -6.62 1.65
N ASN A 88 -30.34 -6.38 2.87
CA ASN A 88 -29.04 -6.89 3.30
C ASN A 88 -29.03 -8.43 3.34
N THR A 89 -30.07 -9.05 3.91
CA THR A 89 -30.19 -10.52 3.92
C THR A 89 -30.35 -11.11 2.52
N MET A 90 -31.02 -10.40 1.61
CA MET A 90 -31.13 -10.78 0.20
C MET A 90 -29.76 -10.73 -0.49
N ILE A 91 -28.98 -9.67 -0.26
CA ILE A 91 -27.62 -9.50 -0.78
C ILE A 91 -26.67 -10.57 -0.22
N ASP A 92 -26.78 -10.90 1.06
CA ASP A 92 -25.97 -11.95 1.70
C ASP A 92 -26.36 -13.35 1.20
N SER A 93 -27.63 -13.52 0.83
CA SER A 93 -28.10 -14.77 0.24
C SER A 93 -27.55 -14.90 -1.19
N LYS A 94 -26.60 -15.81 -1.38
CA LYS A 94 -25.99 -16.10 -2.70
C LYS A 94 -26.96 -16.64 -3.77
N SER A 95 -28.26 -16.62 -3.50
CA SER A 95 -29.30 -17.12 -4.37
C SER A 95 -30.04 -15.96 -5.05
N SER A 96 -29.88 -15.84 -6.37
CA SER A 96 -30.66 -14.89 -7.18
C SER A 96 -32.15 -15.27 -7.28
N GLU A 97 -32.55 -16.44 -6.78
CA GLU A 97 -33.94 -16.91 -6.84
C GLU A 97 -34.89 -16.08 -5.97
N ILE A 98 -34.37 -15.42 -4.95
CA ILE A 98 -35.14 -14.50 -4.10
C ILE A 98 -35.82 -13.40 -4.92
N PHE A 99 -35.20 -12.95 -6.01
CA PHE A 99 -35.72 -11.90 -6.89
C PHE A 99 -36.74 -12.45 -7.90
N ASN A 100 -36.79 -13.76 -8.16
CA ASN A 100 -37.73 -14.33 -9.14
C ASN A 100 -39.06 -14.80 -8.52
N ARG A 101 -39.25 -14.67 -7.20
CA ARG A 101 -40.37 -15.29 -6.47
C ARG A 101 -41.76 -14.74 -6.82
N HIS A 102 -41.85 -13.54 -7.43
CA HIS A 102 -43.14 -12.85 -7.64
C HIS A 102 -43.34 -12.23 -9.04
N VAL A 103 -42.64 -12.71 -10.08
CA VAL A 103 -42.87 -12.18 -11.45
C VAL A 103 -44.29 -12.52 -11.91
N ARG A 104 -45.24 -11.60 -11.69
CA ARG A 104 -46.65 -11.72 -12.11
C ARG A 104 -46.94 -10.97 -13.41
N SER A 105 -46.04 -10.10 -13.88
CA SER A 105 -46.24 -9.32 -15.12
C SER A 105 -44.94 -9.12 -15.90
N SER A 106 -45.06 -9.08 -17.22
CA SER A 106 -43.93 -8.84 -18.15
C SER A 106 -43.30 -7.45 -17.99
N GLN A 107 -44.05 -6.48 -17.47
CA GLN A 107 -43.59 -5.11 -17.21
C GLN A 107 -42.62 -5.06 -16.03
N LEU A 108 -42.87 -5.87 -14.99
CA LEU A 108 -42.03 -5.94 -13.80
C LEU A 108 -40.77 -6.81 -13.98
N LYS A 109 -40.77 -7.70 -14.99
CA LYS A 109 -39.65 -8.59 -15.29
C LYS A 109 -38.32 -7.85 -15.48
N SER A 110 -38.36 -6.68 -16.14
CA SER A 110 -37.16 -5.85 -16.38
C SER A 110 -36.50 -5.33 -15.11
N ALA A 111 -37.29 -4.92 -14.10
CA ALA A 111 -36.79 -4.44 -12.82
C ALA A 111 -36.13 -5.57 -12.01
N PHE A 112 -36.74 -6.77 -12.04
CA PHE A 112 -36.18 -7.97 -11.40
C PHE A 112 -34.90 -8.47 -12.08
N ASP A 113 -34.83 -8.39 -13.41
CA ASP A 113 -33.63 -8.76 -14.15
C ASP A 113 -32.48 -7.77 -13.86
N ASP A 114 -32.74 -6.45 -13.77
CA ASP A 114 -31.73 -5.46 -13.35
C ASP A 114 -31.30 -5.71 -11.90
N ALA A 115 -32.23 -5.95 -10.96
CA ALA A 115 -31.91 -6.28 -9.58
C ALA A 115 -31.03 -7.55 -9.47
N SER A 116 -31.34 -8.57 -10.27
CA SER A 116 -30.56 -9.83 -10.32
C SER A 116 -29.15 -9.62 -10.91
N LEU A 117 -29.00 -8.76 -11.92
CA LEU A 117 -27.69 -8.39 -12.46
C LEU A 117 -26.86 -7.63 -11.42
N ARG A 118 -27.47 -6.68 -10.70
CA ARG A 118 -26.82 -5.93 -9.61
C ARG A 118 -26.38 -6.84 -8.47
N HIS A 119 -27.19 -7.83 -8.11
CA HIS A 119 -26.83 -8.83 -7.12
C HIS A 119 -25.57 -9.62 -7.53
N ASN A 120 -25.50 -10.05 -8.78
CA ASN A 120 -24.31 -10.72 -9.31
C ASN A 120 -23.07 -9.80 -9.33
N GLU A 121 -23.23 -8.51 -9.59
CA GLU A 121 -22.16 -7.52 -9.44
C GLU A 121 -21.66 -7.44 -7.99
N ILE A 122 -22.55 -7.48 -7.00
CA ILE A 122 -22.19 -7.50 -5.57
C ILE A 122 -21.44 -8.79 -5.21
N LEU A 123 -21.92 -9.97 -5.62
CA LEU A 123 -21.24 -11.23 -5.31
C LEU A 123 -19.80 -11.27 -5.85
N ASN A 124 -19.59 -10.73 -7.04
CA ASN A 124 -18.26 -10.55 -7.61
C ASN A 124 -17.43 -9.55 -6.79
N LEU A 125 -18.03 -8.44 -6.37
CA LEU A 125 -17.38 -7.45 -5.51
C LEU A 125 -16.95 -8.05 -4.16
N GLU A 126 -17.81 -8.82 -3.49
CA GLU A 126 -17.51 -9.46 -2.21
C GLU A 126 -16.36 -10.46 -2.31
N THR A 127 -16.34 -11.24 -3.39
CA THR A 127 -15.21 -12.13 -3.70
C THR A 127 -13.92 -11.32 -3.83
N ASN A 128 -13.97 -10.18 -4.52
CA ASN A 128 -12.82 -9.29 -4.67
C ASN A 128 -12.39 -8.64 -3.34
N ILE A 129 -13.34 -8.18 -2.51
CA ILE A 129 -13.07 -7.61 -1.18
C ILE A 129 -12.38 -8.64 -0.31
N LYS A 130 -12.89 -9.88 -0.28
CA LYS A 130 -12.33 -10.97 0.52
C LYS A 130 -10.88 -11.26 0.12
N GLU A 131 -10.62 -11.38 -1.18
CA GLU A 131 -9.26 -11.60 -1.70
C GLU A 131 -8.30 -10.45 -1.38
N LEU A 132 -8.78 -9.20 -1.37
CA LEU A 132 -7.96 -8.04 -1.01
C LEU A 132 -7.73 -7.93 0.49
N SER A 133 -8.72 -8.33 1.31
CA SER A 133 -8.57 -8.45 2.74
C SER A 133 -7.48 -9.46 3.08
N ASP A 134 -7.45 -10.62 2.40
CA ASP A 134 -6.37 -11.61 2.55
C ASP A 134 -5.00 -11.03 2.18
N LEU A 135 -4.92 -10.29 1.07
CA LEU A 135 -3.68 -9.61 0.66
C LEU A 135 -3.24 -8.54 1.69
N TYR A 136 -4.20 -7.77 2.21
CA TYR A 136 -3.97 -6.72 3.20
C TYR A 136 -3.47 -7.32 4.53
N ASN A 137 -4.10 -8.40 5.01
CA ASN A 137 -3.70 -9.10 6.22
C ASN A 137 -2.28 -9.67 6.10
N ASP A 138 -1.96 -10.31 4.97
CA ASP A 138 -0.61 -10.78 4.66
C ASP A 138 0.42 -9.64 4.66
N MET A 139 0.06 -8.48 4.12
CA MET A 139 0.94 -7.32 4.07
C MET A 139 1.14 -6.66 5.43
N ASN A 140 0.08 -6.50 6.22
CA ASN A 140 0.19 -5.99 7.58
C ASN A 140 1.09 -6.90 8.43
N PHE A 141 0.95 -8.22 8.29
CA PHE A 141 1.87 -9.16 8.94
C PHE A 141 3.34 -8.92 8.53
N LEU A 142 3.61 -8.70 7.25
CA LEU A 142 4.97 -8.43 6.73
C LEU A 142 5.55 -7.08 7.21
N ILE A 143 4.70 -6.06 7.41
CA ILE A 143 5.08 -4.75 7.97
C ILE A 143 5.37 -4.88 9.47
N HIS A 144 4.48 -5.52 10.24
CA HIS A 144 4.66 -5.70 11.69
C HIS A 144 5.90 -6.54 12.02
N ALA A 145 6.19 -7.59 11.24
CA ALA A 145 7.41 -8.38 11.39
C ALA A 145 8.71 -7.59 11.06
N GLN A 146 8.61 -6.41 10.45
CA GLN A 146 9.75 -5.53 10.15
C GLN A 146 9.95 -4.39 11.15
N GLY A 147 8.88 -3.90 11.80
CA GLY A 147 8.89 -2.69 12.63
C GLY A 147 9.93 -2.66 13.77
N GLU A 148 10.33 -3.81 14.31
CA GLU A 148 11.33 -3.87 15.39
C GLU A 148 12.77 -3.57 14.91
N ARG A 149 13.06 -3.72 13.60
CA ARG A 149 14.38 -3.43 13.02
C ARG A 149 14.52 -1.99 12.52
N VAL A 150 13.40 -1.30 12.27
CA VAL A 150 13.32 0.03 11.62
C VAL A 150 13.83 1.13 12.54
N ASP A 151 13.43 1.10 13.80
CA ASP A 151 13.88 2.03 14.84
C ASP A 151 15.41 2.07 15.00
N ARG A 152 16.08 0.96 14.72
CA ARG A 152 17.55 0.85 14.74
C ARG A 152 18.18 1.27 13.40
N ILE A 153 17.43 1.23 12.30
CA ILE A 153 17.91 1.63 10.98
C ILE A 153 17.90 3.15 10.86
N ASP A 154 16.80 3.81 11.21
CA ASP A 154 16.67 5.26 11.17
C ASP A 154 17.72 5.94 12.05
N ARG A 155 17.91 5.46 13.29
CA ARG A 155 18.98 5.94 14.18
C ARG A 155 20.36 5.84 13.52
N ASN A 156 20.72 4.68 13.01
CA ASN A 156 22.03 4.47 12.40
C ASN A 156 22.21 5.18 11.03
N VAL A 157 21.13 5.46 10.27
CA VAL A 157 21.23 6.27 9.04
C VAL A 157 21.44 7.73 9.42
N ASN A 158 20.71 8.21 10.43
CA ASN A 158 20.87 9.55 10.98
C ASN A 158 22.29 9.72 11.55
N ASP A 159 22.80 8.73 12.28
CA ASP A 159 24.17 8.71 12.78
C ASP A 159 25.18 8.72 11.63
N ALA A 160 24.99 7.92 10.58
CA ALA A 160 25.87 7.92 9.41
C ALA A 160 25.87 9.27 8.67
N PHE A 161 24.69 9.91 8.54
CA PHE A 161 24.56 11.25 7.99
C PHE A 161 25.31 12.28 8.85
N ASN A 162 25.17 12.19 10.17
CA ASN A 162 25.88 13.04 11.12
C ASN A 162 27.41 12.85 11.03
N TYR A 163 27.89 11.61 10.90
CA TYR A 163 29.32 11.31 10.71
C TYR A 163 29.88 11.90 9.40
N VAL A 164 29.16 11.77 8.28
CA VAL A 164 29.59 12.33 6.99
C VAL A 164 29.58 13.85 7.04
N THR A 165 28.56 14.45 7.65
CA THR A 165 28.45 15.91 7.80
C THR A 165 29.59 16.47 8.67
N ALA A 166 29.87 15.83 9.81
CA ALA A 166 30.98 16.18 10.67
C ALA A 166 32.34 16.01 9.96
N GLY A 167 32.52 14.91 9.23
CA GLY A 167 33.73 14.68 8.43
C GLY A 167 33.95 15.72 7.34
N SER A 168 32.88 16.14 6.66
CA SER A 168 32.91 17.20 5.63
C SER A 168 33.31 18.56 6.23
N GLN A 169 32.74 18.93 7.38
CA GLN A 169 33.10 20.14 8.10
C GLN A 169 34.57 20.11 8.54
N GLN A 170 35.04 18.99 9.10
CA GLN A 170 36.43 18.83 9.51
C GLN A 170 37.39 18.95 8.31
N ALA A 171 37.03 18.38 7.17
CA ALA A 171 37.82 18.48 5.94
C ALA A 171 37.89 19.94 5.44
N GLN A 172 36.78 20.67 5.50
CA GLN A 172 36.72 22.08 5.11
C GLN A 172 37.60 22.96 6.01
N VAL A 173 37.53 22.76 7.34
CA VAL A 173 38.40 23.45 8.30
C VAL A 173 39.87 23.11 8.03
N THR A 174 40.18 21.85 7.74
CA THR A 174 41.56 21.41 7.42
C THR A 174 42.10 22.12 6.17
N VAL A 175 41.27 22.27 5.12
CA VAL A 175 41.65 23.01 3.90
C VAL A 175 41.90 24.48 4.20
N GLN A 176 41.06 25.12 5.02
CA GLN A 176 41.24 26.52 5.42
C GLN A 176 42.52 26.72 6.25
N CYS A 177 42.77 25.85 7.24
CA CYS A 177 44.00 25.87 8.02
C CYS A 177 45.24 25.68 7.15
N ARG A 178 45.20 24.74 6.19
CA ARG A 178 46.28 24.54 5.22
C ARG A 178 46.52 25.80 4.38
N GLN A 179 45.48 26.44 3.87
CA GLN A 179 45.61 27.67 3.10
C GLN A 179 46.21 28.81 3.94
N ALA A 180 45.78 28.94 5.20
CA ALA A 180 46.34 29.93 6.13
C ALA A 180 47.82 29.67 6.46
N MET A 181 48.22 28.40 6.62
CA MET A 181 49.62 28.02 6.82
C MET A 181 50.49 28.32 5.59
N VAL A 182 49.98 28.04 4.39
CA VAL A 182 50.67 28.36 3.13
C VAL A 182 50.85 29.88 3.00
N ASN A 183 49.81 30.66 3.26
CA ASN A 183 49.90 32.13 3.18
C ASN A 183 50.91 32.71 4.21
N LYS A 184 50.95 32.16 5.43
CA LYS A 184 51.94 32.56 6.44
C LYS A 184 53.38 32.22 6.03
N SER A 185 53.59 31.08 5.37
CA SER A 185 54.94 30.69 4.92
C SER A 185 55.45 31.59 3.79
N TYR A 186 54.58 32.05 2.87
CA TYR A 186 54.96 33.06 1.88
C TYR A 186 55.40 34.39 2.51
N ILE A 187 54.73 34.84 3.56
CA ILE A 187 55.10 36.08 4.27
C ILE A 187 56.48 35.95 4.90
N VAL A 188 56.76 34.83 5.59
CA VAL A 188 58.06 34.60 6.24
C VAL A 188 59.21 34.51 5.23
N VAL A 189 58.98 33.98 4.02
CA VAL A 189 60.02 33.90 2.98
C VAL A 189 60.30 35.28 2.35
N LEU A 190 59.29 36.14 2.24
CA LEU A 190 59.45 37.51 1.72
C LEU A 190 60.14 38.46 2.71
N ASP A 191 60.01 38.24 4.02
CA ASP A 191 60.69 39.05 5.05
C ASP A 191 62.19 38.68 5.23
N VAL A 192 62.66 37.57 4.67
CA VAL A 192 64.04 37.06 4.82
C VAL A 192 64.88 37.26 3.54
N SER A 193 64.31 37.83 2.48
CA SER A 193 65.00 38.18 1.22
C SER A 193 65.23 39.68 1.10
#